data_AF-A0A953BJA9-F1
#
_entry.id   AF-A0A953BJA9-F1
#
_cell.length_a   1.000
_cell.length_b   1.000
_cell.length_c   1.000
_cell.angle_alpha   90.00
_cell.angle_beta   90.00
_cell.angle_gamma   90.00
#
_symmetry.space_group_name_H-M   'P 1'
#
loop_
_entity.id
_entity.type
_entity.pdbx_description
1 polymer ?
#
loop_
_entity_poly.entity_id
_entity_poly.type
_entity_poly.pdbx_seq_one_letter_code
_entity_poly.pdbx_strand_id
1 'polypeptide(L)'
;MRTYVGIAAVVVSGISPRLSQAAPVFYPTASPLGHWFVSTNVAPGGDGNFASFVTNNFQQAVNVTYTPARADWIADVPGGSHGGVGNWTFFVFRQTFDLTGYNPAVAALTFRWAADDSGEIIAFRGSWIPAFRLNGGAFINYPGSTPDHRIPTYDFSPWITLTKGFVAGVNTIDFYVEGNGQTDGFGLQVQSFTACAGDLNHDGFVDDADFSFFVAAYDILDCADPAMPPNCPSDLNGDGLVDDADFTVFVASYNELICP
;
A
#
# COMPACT_ATOMS: atom_id res chain seq x y z
N MET A 1 -6.72 -51.94 51.37
CA MET A 1 -7.26 -50.95 50.41
C MET A 1 -6.42 -49.68 50.46
N ARG A 2 -5.52 -49.48 49.51
CA ARG A 2 -5.05 -48.16 49.07
C ARG A 2 -4.66 -48.28 47.61
N THR A 3 -5.54 -47.79 46.74
CA THR A 3 -5.35 -47.71 45.30
C THR A 3 -4.53 -46.44 45.02
N TYR A 4 -3.37 -46.56 44.39
CA TYR A 4 -2.65 -45.41 43.84
C TYR A 4 -3.15 -45.20 42.40
N VAL A 5 -3.84 -44.07 42.18
CA VAL A 5 -4.20 -43.60 40.83
C VAL A 5 -3.02 -42.77 40.33
N GLY A 6 -2.32 -43.29 39.32
CA GLY A 6 -1.31 -42.52 38.58
C GLY A 6 -2.01 -41.55 37.63
N ILE A 7 -1.89 -40.25 37.88
CA ILE A 7 -2.30 -39.21 36.95
C ILE A 7 -1.17 -39.08 35.91
N ALA A 8 -1.43 -39.55 34.69
CA ALA A 8 -0.57 -39.25 33.54
C ALA A 8 -0.78 -37.77 33.17
N ALA A 9 0.23 -36.94 33.40
CA ALA A 9 0.27 -35.59 32.87
C ALA A 9 0.49 -35.67 31.35
N VAL A 10 -0.58 -35.47 30.57
CA VAL A 10 -0.46 -35.20 29.14
C VAL A 10 0.06 -33.78 29.02
N VAL A 11 1.35 -33.65 28.72
CA VAL A 11 1.92 -32.37 28.27
C VAL A 11 1.36 -32.15 26.87
N VAL A 12 0.31 -31.34 26.77
CA VAL A 12 -0.10 -30.76 25.49
C VAL A 12 0.99 -29.75 25.16
N SER A 13 1.92 -30.15 24.30
CA SER A 13 2.91 -29.27 23.70
C SER A 13 2.14 -28.09 23.10
N GLY A 14 2.30 -26.92 23.70
CA GLY A 14 1.74 -25.68 23.21
C GLY A 14 2.13 -25.50 21.75
N ILE A 15 1.13 -25.17 20.94
CA ILE A 15 1.31 -24.68 19.59
C ILE A 15 2.22 -23.46 19.74
N SER A 16 3.48 -23.58 19.34
CA SER A 16 4.35 -22.41 19.22
C SER A 16 3.61 -21.39 18.34
N PRO A 17 3.53 -20.12 18.74
CA PRO A 17 3.03 -19.10 17.84
C PRO A 17 3.90 -19.15 16.59
N ARG A 18 3.30 -19.53 15.45
CA ARG A 18 3.95 -19.41 14.15
C ARG A 18 4.40 -17.97 14.04
N LEU A 19 5.70 -17.75 13.88
CA LEU A 19 6.22 -16.45 13.47
C LEU A 19 5.61 -16.21 12.08
N SER A 20 4.46 -15.53 12.02
CA SER A 20 3.89 -15.15 10.73
C SER A 20 4.89 -14.18 10.12
N GLN A 21 5.36 -14.52 8.92
CA GLN A 21 6.07 -13.63 8.01
C GLN A 21 5.46 -12.22 8.12
N ALA A 22 6.29 -11.21 8.37
CA ALA A 22 5.78 -9.84 8.37
C ALA A 22 5.30 -9.56 6.95
N ALA A 23 4.00 -9.34 6.79
CA ALA A 23 3.47 -8.96 5.49
C ALA A 23 4.00 -7.55 5.12
N PRO A 24 4.17 -7.23 3.83
CA PRO A 24 4.54 -5.87 3.45
C PRO A 24 3.53 -4.87 3.99
N VAL A 25 4.01 -3.71 4.42
CA VAL A 25 3.17 -2.72 5.10
C VAL A 25 2.63 -1.70 4.12
N PHE A 26 1.31 -1.54 4.11
CA PHE A 26 0.60 -0.45 3.44
C PHE A 26 -0.31 0.23 4.45
N TYR A 27 -0.22 1.56 4.55
CA TYR A 27 -0.87 2.30 5.62
C TYR A 27 -2.25 2.83 5.18
N PRO A 28 -3.35 2.48 5.88
CA PRO A 28 -4.63 3.15 5.68
C PRO A 28 -4.53 4.64 6.04
N THR A 29 -5.51 5.45 5.61
CA THR A 29 -5.55 6.88 5.96
C THR A 29 -5.80 7.12 7.47
N ALA A 30 -6.33 6.12 8.18
CA ALA A 30 -6.49 6.12 9.63
C ALA A 30 -5.17 6.00 10.42
N SER A 31 -4.06 5.66 9.76
CA SER A 31 -2.75 5.50 10.42
C SER A 31 -2.20 6.83 10.94
N PRO A 32 -1.21 6.80 11.86
CA PRO A 32 -0.52 8.01 12.30
C PRO A 32 -0.01 8.85 11.12
N LEU A 33 0.06 10.16 11.32
CA LEU A 33 0.55 11.10 10.30
C LEU A 33 1.97 10.73 9.85
N GLY A 34 2.23 10.81 8.53
CA GLY A 34 3.58 10.63 7.96
C GLY A 34 3.67 9.64 6.79
N HIS A 35 2.62 8.86 6.55
CA HIS A 35 2.62 7.85 5.47
C HIS A 35 1.98 8.33 4.17
N TRP A 36 1.25 9.45 4.22
CA TRP A 36 0.55 10.00 3.07
C TRP A 36 1.01 11.42 2.79
N PHE A 37 1.20 11.69 1.50
CA PHE A 37 1.54 13.01 0.99
C PHE A 37 0.51 13.45 -0.03
N VAL A 38 0.35 14.76 -0.20
CA VAL A 38 -0.61 15.34 -1.13
C VAL A 38 0.02 16.49 -1.90
N SER A 39 -0.25 16.52 -3.20
CA SER A 39 -0.04 17.68 -4.06
C SER A 39 -1.40 18.26 -4.43
N THR A 40 -1.55 19.57 -4.27
CA THR A 40 -2.83 20.26 -4.50
C THR A 40 -2.67 21.33 -5.57
N ASN A 41 -3.62 21.37 -6.51
CA ASN A 41 -3.82 22.50 -7.39
C ASN A 41 -5.20 23.11 -7.14
N VAL A 42 -5.23 24.40 -6.79
CA VAL A 42 -6.44 25.18 -6.46
C VAL A 42 -6.80 26.14 -7.60
N ALA A 43 -6.29 25.92 -8.82
CA ALA A 43 -6.50 26.84 -9.93
C ALA A 43 -8.00 26.96 -10.29
N PRO A 44 -8.58 28.18 -10.28
CA PRO A 44 -9.97 28.37 -10.66
C PRO A 44 -10.20 27.99 -12.13
N GLY A 45 -11.26 27.23 -12.41
CA GLY A 45 -11.68 26.91 -13.76
C GLY A 45 -10.91 25.78 -14.45
N GLY A 46 -10.30 24.86 -13.69
CA GLY A 46 -9.79 23.61 -14.27
C GLY A 46 -10.88 22.88 -15.05
N ASP A 47 -10.55 22.40 -16.24
CA ASP A 47 -11.43 21.69 -17.17
C ASP A 47 -11.72 20.23 -16.75
N GLY A 48 -11.22 19.82 -15.59
CA GLY A 48 -11.25 18.44 -15.11
C GLY A 48 -10.47 17.47 -16.00
N ASN A 49 -9.50 17.97 -16.76
CA ASN A 49 -8.55 17.11 -17.48
C ASN A 49 -7.35 16.77 -16.59
N PHE A 50 -6.64 15.70 -16.96
CA PHE A 50 -5.43 15.24 -16.26
C PHE A 50 -4.38 16.36 -16.06
N ALA A 51 -4.29 17.30 -17.00
CA ALA A 51 -3.36 18.43 -16.91
C ALA A 51 -3.62 19.36 -15.70
N SER A 52 -4.79 19.26 -15.07
CA SER A 52 -5.12 19.99 -13.85
C SER A 52 -4.44 19.42 -12.61
N PHE A 53 -3.93 18.18 -12.65
CA PHE A 53 -3.22 17.56 -11.55
C PHE A 53 -1.73 17.92 -11.57
N VAL A 54 -1.27 18.50 -10.47
CA VAL A 54 0.15 18.75 -10.24
C VAL A 54 0.74 17.52 -9.52
N THR A 55 1.87 17.02 -10.02
CA THR A 55 2.54 15.83 -9.45
C THR A 55 3.91 16.16 -8.87
N ASN A 56 4.05 17.35 -8.29
CA ASN A 56 5.25 17.85 -7.62
C ASN A 56 4.88 18.54 -6.30
N ASN A 57 5.87 19.02 -5.54
CA ASN A 57 5.66 19.81 -4.31
C ASN A 57 4.78 19.13 -3.24
N PHE A 58 4.82 17.80 -3.18
CA PHE A 58 4.08 17.01 -2.19
C PHE A 58 4.35 17.48 -0.76
N GLN A 59 3.29 17.70 -0.01
CA GLN A 59 3.31 18.02 1.42
C GLN A 59 2.73 16.86 2.21
N GLN A 60 3.03 16.77 3.51
CA GLN A 60 2.42 15.77 4.38
C GLN A 60 0.91 16.01 4.46
N ALA A 61 0.12 14.97 4.17
CA ALA A 61 -1.33 15.05 4.34
C ALA A 61 -1.69 15.07 5.83
N VAL A 62 -2.81 15.71 6.15
CA VAL A 62 -3.29 15.93 7.51
C VAL A 62 -4.70 15.35 7.67
N ASN A 63 -5.05 14.95 8.89
CA ASN A 63 -6.38 14.44 9.16
C ASN A 63 -7.44 15.53 8.99
N VAL A 64 -8.56 15.15 8.41
CA VAL A 64 -9.74 15.99 8.28
C VAL A 64 -10.37 16.23 9.67
N THR A 65 -10.77 17.47 9.93
CA THR A 65 -11.39 17.87 11.20
C THR A 65 -12.78 18.48 11.04
N TYR A 66 -13.31 18.62 9.82
CA TYR A 66 -14.63 19.22 9.58
C TYR A 66 -15.81 18.30 9.95
N THR A 67 -15.60 16.99 10.09
CA THR A 67 -16.64 16.05 10.53
C THR A 67 -16.07 14.84 11.28
N PRO A 68 -16.67 14.43 12.42
CA PRO A 68 -16.28 13.19 13.10
C PRO A 68 -16.50 11.92 12.28
N ALA A 69 -17.44 11.94 11.32
CA ALA A 69 -17.76 10.79 10.47
C ALA A 69 -16.63 10.42 9.49
N ARG A 70 -15.65 11.30 9.31
CA ARG A 70 -14.49 11.13 8.43
C ARG A 70 -13.18 11.40 9.17
N ALA A 71 -13.13 11.04 10.46
CA ALA A 71 -11.94 11.23 11.28
C ALA A 71 -10.73 10.39 10.80
N ASP A 72 -10.97 9.38 9.96
CA ASP A 72 -9.97 8.54 9.30
C ASP A 72 -9.60 9.04 7.89
N TRP A 73 -10.09 10.20 7.45
CA TRP A 73 -9.78 10.78 6.15
C TRP A 73 -8.70 11.83 6.26
N ILE A 74 -7.98 12.01 5.15
CA ILE A 74 -6.89 12.97 5.03
C ILE A 74 -7.20 14.03 3.97
N ALA A 75 -6.56 15.19 4.11
CA ALA A 75 -6.57 16.30 3.16
C ALA A 75 -5.19 16.98 3.18
N ASP A 76 -5.01 18.03 2.38
CA ASP A 76 -3.83 18.89 2.41
C ASP A 76 -3.89 19.95 3.53
N VAL A 77 -5.10 20.35 3.94
CA VAL A 77 -5.35 21.23 5.08
C VAL A 77 -6.38 20.62 6.04
N PRO A 78 -6.32 20.89 7.36
CA PRO A 78 -7.17 20.19 8.35
C PRO A 78 -8.68 20.41 8.15
N GLY A 79 -9.06 21.54 7.55
CA GLY A 79 -10.45 21.87 7.25
C GLY A 79 -10.94 21.38 5.89
N GLY A 80 -10.06 20.83 5.05
CA GLY A 80 -10.36 20.40 3.68
C GLY A 80 -11.04 21.46 2.81
N SER A 81 -10.86 22.76 3.10
CA SER A 81 -11.63 23.83 2.48
C SER A 81 -10.73 24.81 1.74
N HIS A 82 -11.14 25.18 0.53
CA HIS A 82 -10.37 25.96 -0.42
C HIS A 82 -11.14 27.16 -0.99
N GLY A 83 -12.09 27.69 -0.23
CA GLY A 83 -12.87 28.88 -0.60
C GLY A 83 -14.34 28.62 -0.88
N GLY A 84 -14.81 27.38 -0.66
CA GLY A 84 -16.20 26.99 -0.84
C GLY A 84 -16.51 26.49 -2.25
N VAL A 85 -17.77 26.08 -2.43
CA VAL A 85 -18.27 25.47 -3.67
C VAL A 85 -17.89 26.29 -4.90
N GLY A 86 -17.23 25.65 -5.86
CA GLY A 86 -16.80 26.26 -7.13
C GLY A 86 -15.33 26.65 -7.17
N ASN A 87 -14.61 26.54 -6.06
CA ASN A 87 -13.14 26.58 -6.03
C ASN A 87 -12.60 25.16 -6.22
N TRP A 88 -12.66 24.67 -7.46
CA TRP A 88 -12.25 23.31 -7.79
C TRP A 88 -10.80 23.05 -7.40
N THR A 89 -10.61 21.94 -6.70
CA THR A 89 -9.34 21.52 -6.17
C THR A 89 -8.98 20.16 -6.71
N PHE A 90 -7.75 20.01 -7.18
CA PHE A 90 -7.24 18.78 -7.75
C PHE A 90 -6.15 18.26 -6.83
N PHE A 91 -6.32 17.02 -6.38
CA PHE A 91 -5.41 16.40 -5.43
C PHE A 91 -4.75 15.18 -6.05
N VAL A 92 -3.46 15.05 -5.78
CA VAL A 92 -2.73 13.80 -5.94
C VAL A 92 -2.32 13.32 -4.55
N PHE A 93 -3.01 12.32 -4.02
CA PHE A 93 -2.62 11.66 -2.78
C PHE A 93 -1.65 10.53 -3.08
N ARG A 94 -0.52 10.50 -2.38
CA ARG A 94 0.59 9.58 -2.61
C ARG A 94 0.94 8.82 -1.35
N GLN A 95 1.18 7.53 -1.50
CA GLN A 95 1.90 6.71 -0.53
C GLN A 95 3.02 5.95 -1.24
N THR A 96 4.14 5.79 -0.53
CA THR A 96 5.21 4.86 -0.90
C THR A 96 5.26 3.70 0.08
N PHE A 97 5.56 2.51 -0.42
CA PHE A 97 5.72 1.28 0.37
C PHE A 97 6.83 0.44 -0.22
N ASP A 98 7.52 -0.33 0.62
CA ASP A 98 8.72 -1.07 0.22
C ASP A 98 8.43 -2.56 0.07
N LEU A 99 8.90 -3.14 -1.03
CA LEU A 99 8.87 -4.57 -1.34
C LEU A 99 10.29 -5.14 -1.47
N THR A 100 11.31 -4.48 -0.91
CA THR A 100 12.64 -5.08 -0.75
C THR A 100 12.52 -6.40 0.01
N GLY A 101 13.17 -7.44 -0.51
CA GLY A 101 13.07 -8.80 0.04
C GLY A 101 11.83 -9.60 -0.36
N TYR A 102 10.86 -9.00 -1.07
CA TYR A 102 9.65 -9.70 -1.52
C TYR A 102 9.63 -9.91 -3.03
N ASN A 103 9.03 -11.02 -3.48
CA ASN A 103 8.70 -11.21 -4.89
C ASN A 103 7.49 -10.32 -5.29
N PRO A 104 7.69 -9.28 -6.13
CA PRO A 104 6.60 -8.39 -6.55
C PRO A 104 5.62 -9.07 -7.53
N ALA A 105 5.99 -10.17 -8.18
CA ALA A 105 5.15 -10.85 -9.16
C ALA A 105 3.95 -11.57 -8.54
N VAL A 106 4.06 -11.89 -7.25
CA VAL A 106 3.01 -12.56 -6.44
C VAL A 106 2.40 -11.62 -5.40
N ALA A 107 2.82 -10.35 -5.37
CA ALA A 107 2.28 -9.38 -4.44
C ALA A 107 0.81 -9.06 -4.75
N ALA A 108 -0.01 -9.02 -3.70
CA ALA A 108 -1.43 -8.69 -3.78
C ALA A 108 -1.84 -7.68 -2.70
N LEU A 109 -2.27 -6.48 -3.12
CA LEU A 109 -2.79 -5.43 -2.23
C LEU A 109 -4.30 -5.32 -2.41
N THR A 110 -5.06 -5.57 -1.34
CA THR A 110 -6.51 -5.39 -1.32
C THR A 110 -6.90 -4.20 -0.47
N PHE A 111 -7.55 -3.21 -1.08
CA PHE A 111 -7.94 -1.96 -0.44
C PHE A 111 -9.27 -1.44 -1.02
N ARG A 112 -9.83 -0.43 -0.38
CA ARG A 112 -10.93 0.37 -0.91
C ARG A 112 -10.69 1.83 -0.60
N TRP A 113 -11.22 2.72 -1.42
CA TRP A 113 -10.97 4.15 -1.26
C TRP A 113 -12.21 4.97 -1.60
N ALA A 114 -12.20 6.20 -1.10
CA ALA A 114 -13.24 7.21 -1.28
C ALA A 114 -12.59 8.58 -1.38
N ALA A 115 -13.31 9.53 -1.96
CA ALA A 115 -12.93 10.94 -1.94
C ALA A 115 -14.19 11.81 -1.90
N ASP A 116 -14.11 12.95 -1.23
CA ASP A 116 -15.26 13.84 -1.10
C ASP A 116 -15.51 14.56 -2.42
N ASP A 117 -16.75 14.57 -2.88
CA ASP A 117 -17.22 15.31 -4.06
C ASP A 117 -16.49 15.01 -5.40
N SER A 118 -15.71 13.93 -5.47
CA SER A 118 -15.00 13.51 -6.68
C SER A 118 -15.89 12.64 -7.58
N GLY A 119 -15.80 12.85 -8.89
CA GLY A 119 -16.52 12.04 -9.90
C GLY A 119 -18.01 12.39 -10.11
N GLU A 120 -18.51 13.46 -9.50
CA GLU A 120 -19.90 13.92 -9.66
C GLU A 120 -20.10 14.70 -10.98
N ILE A 121 -21.16 14.40 -11.74
CA ILE A 121 -21.49 15.09 -12.99
C ILE A 121 -22.54 16.18 -12.74
N ILE A 122 -22.08 17.42 -12.53
CA ILE A 122 -22.92 18.63 -12.55
C ILE A 122 -22.23 19.64 -13.48
N ALA A 123 -23.00 20.48 -14.19
CA ALA A 123 -22.54 21.35 -15.29
C ALA A 123 -21.36 22.31 -14.99
N PHE A 124 -20.91 22.39 -13.73
CA PHE A 124 -19.77 23.21 -13.29
C PHE A 124 -18.61 22.39 -12.71
N ARG A 125 -18.74 21.06 -12.60
CA ARG A 125 -17.76 20.11 -12.05
C ARG A 125 -16.90 19.51 -13.16
N GLY A 126 -15.63 19.23 -12.87
CA GLY A 126 -14.65 18.72 -13.82
C GLY A 126 -15.08 17.44 -14.56
N SER A 127 -14.48 17.19 -15.71
CA SER A 127 -14.73 15.99 -16.50
C SER A 127 -13.87 14.76 -16.07
N TRP A 128 -13.24 14.80 -14.90
CA TRP A 128 -12.39 13.70 -14.45
C TRP A 128 -13.17 12.48 -13.99
N ILE A 129 -12.62 11.30 -14.28
CA ILE A 129 -13.00 10.06 -13.63
C ILE A 129 -11.98 9.81 -12.53
N PRO A 130 -12.38 9.77 -11.25
CA PRO A 130 -11.44 9.53 -10.16
C PRO A 130 -10.67 8.24 -10.41
N ALA A 131 -9.36 8.27 -10.24
CA ALA A 131 -8.50 7.15 -10.64
C ALA A 131 -7.25 7.07 -9.77
N PHE A 132 -6.60 5.93 -9.78
CA PHE A 132 -5.28 5.76 -9.18
C PHE A 132 -4.33 5.08 -10.16
N ARG A 133 -3.03 5.09 -9.87
CA ARG A 133 -2.05 4.28 -10.58
C ARG A 133 -0.91 3.86 -9.65
N LEU A 134 -0.34 2.70 -9.94
CA LEU A 134 0.82 2.14 -9.27
C LEU A 134 2.06 2.35 -10.16
N ASN A 135 3.15 2.86 -9.59
CA ASN A 135 4.45 3.04 -10.22
C ASN A 135 4.40 3.78 -11.57
N GLY A 136 3.51 4.77 -11.68
CA GLY A 136 3.33 5.54 -12.92
C GLY A 136 2.70 4.75 -14.08
N GLY A 137 2.16 3.55 -13.82
CA GLY A 137 1.47 2.72 -14.78
C GLY A 137 0.14 3.31 -15.28
N ALA A 138 -0.67 2.45 -15.92
CA ALA A 138 -1.97 2.86 -16.44
C ALA A 138 -2.92 3.32 -15.32
N PHE A 139 -3.80 4.26 -15.64
CA PHE A 139 -4.87 4.67 -14.73
C PHE A 139 -5.87 3.54 -14.53
N ILE A 140 -6.22 3.33 -13.27
CA ILE A 140 -7.30 2.45 -12.85
C ILE A 140 -8.40 3.34 -12.29
N ASN A 141 -9.48 3.45 -13.05
CA ASN A 141 -10.63 4.27 -12.70
C ASN A 141 -11.35 3.71 -11.47
N TYR A 142 -12.04 4.59 -10.74
CA TYR A 142 -12.93 4.21 -9.65
C TYR A 142 -13.93 3.15 -10.14
N PRO A 143 -14.08 2.01 -9.43
CA PRO A 143 -14.83 0.86 -9.93
C PRO A 143 -16.23 1.22 -10.40
N GLY A 144 -16.58 0.78 -11.62
CA GLY A 144 -17.89 1.04 -12.22
C GLY A 144 -18.02 2.39 -12.95
N SER A 145 -17.03 3.28 -12.85
CA SER A 145 -17.02 4.52 -13.62
C SER A 145 -16.56 4.32 -15.07
N THR A 146 -17.18 5.07 -15.97
CA THR A 146 -16.94 5.12 -17.41
C THR A 146 -16.93 6.57 -17.88
N PRO A 147 -16.44 6.88 -19.09
CA PRO A 147 -16.53 8.23 -19.65
C PRO A 147 -17.94 8.81 -19.66
N ASP A 148 -18.95 7.97 -19.93
CA ASP A 148 -20.35 8.36 -20.08
C ASP A 148 -21.15 8.31 -18.76
N HIS A 149 -20.67 7.55 -17.78
CA HIS A 149 -21.34 7.35 -16.48
C HIS A 149 -20.29 7.24 -15.37
N ARG A 150 -20.29 8.21 -14.46
CA ARG A 150 -19.34 8.29 -13.36
C ARG A 150 -20.03 8.10 -12.03
N ILE A 151 -19.35 7.39 -11.14
CA ILE A 151 -19.85 7.11 -9.80
C ILE A 151 -19.21 8.12 -8.84
N PRO A 152 -20.02 8.95 -8.15
CA PRO A 152 -19.51 9.82 -7.10
C PRO A 152 -18.85 8.99 -5.99
N THR A 153 -17.71 9.47 -5.48
CA THR A 153 -16.88 8.71 -4.54
C THR A 153 -17.14 9.01 -3.06
N TYR A 154 -18.35 9.48 -2.72
CA TYR A 154 -18.74 9.80 -1.35
C TYR A 154 -18.61 8.62 -0.40
N ASP A 155 -18.90 7.43 -0.92
CA ASP A 155 -18.76 6.17 -0.24
C ASP A 155 -17.48 5.46 -0.67
N PHE A 156 -16.98 4.58 0.20
CA PHE A 156 -15.91 3.68 -0.15
C PHE A 156 -16.32 2.77 -1.30
N SER A 157 -15.39 2.60 -2.23
CA SER A 157 -15.53 1.63 -3.31
C SER A 157 -15.78 0.22 -2.77
N PRO A 158 -16.27 -0.71 -3.63
CA PRO A 158 -16.00 -2.13 -3.40
C PRO A 158 -14.49 -2.38 -3.20
N TRP A 159 -14.15 -3.50 -2.57
CA TRP A 159 -12.75 -3.92 -2.43
C TRP A 159 -12.11 -4.12 -3.80
N ILE A 160 -10.93 -3.54 -3.98
CA ILE A 160 -10.08 -3.63 -5.17
C ILE A 160 -8.87 -4.46 -4.77
N THR A 161 -8.54 -5.48 -5.57
CA THR A 161 -7.31 -6.26 -5.41
C THR A 161 -6.37 -5.97 -6.58
N LEU A 162 -5.22 -5.37 -6.28
CA LEU A 162 -4.11 -5.21 -7.21
C LEU A 162 -3.19 -6.42 -7.11
N THR A 163 -2.91 -7.06 -8.24
CA THR A 163 -2.00 -8.21 -8.34
C THR A 163 -0.87 -7.97 -9.34
N LYS A 164 -0.79 -6.76 -9.91
CA LYS A 164 0.13 -6.41 -11.00
C LYS A 164 0.60 -4.97 -10.88
N GLY A 165 1.77 -4.69 -11.46
CA GLY A 165 2.37 -3.37 -11.51
C GLY A 165 3.33 -3.08 -10.35
N PHE A 166 3.46 -4.02 -9.39
CA PHE A 166 4.48 -3.96 -8.35
C PHE A 166 5.88 -4.13 -8.94
N VAL A 167 6.86 -3.51 -8.30
CA VAL A 167 8.29 -3.65 -8.59
C VAL A 167 9.03 -4.05 -7.32
N ALA A 168 10.22 -4.63 -7.46
CA ALA A 168 11.09 -4.86 -6.32
C ALA A 168 11.50 -3.52 -5.68
N GLY A 169 11.63 -3.49 -4.36
CA GLY A 169 11.95 -2.27 -3.62
C GLY A 169 10.79 -1.29 -3.50
N VAL A 170 11.10 0.01 -3.53
CA VAL A 170 10.12 1.07 -3.28
C VAL A 170 9.09 1.19 -4.40
N ASN A 171 7.82 1.05 -4.05
CA ASN A 171 6.66 1.27 -4.89
C ASN A 171 5.97 2.59 -4.52
N THR A 172 5.33 3.23 -5.50
CA THR A 172 4.56 4.47 -5.31
C THR A 172 3.15 4.31 -5.87
N ILE A 173 2.13 4.58 -5.07
CA ILE A 173 0.73 4.65 -5.53
C ILE A 173 0.24 6.09 -5.43
N ASP A 174 -0.37 6.56 -6.52
CA ASP A 174 -0.95 7.91 -6.63
C ASP A 174 -2.46 7.83 -6.90
N PHE A 175 -3.24 8.58 -6.14
CA PHE A 175 -4.69 8.75 -6.29
C PHE A 175 -5.00 10.16 -6.77
N TYR A 176 -5.75 10.27 -7.87
CA TYR A 176 -6.10 11.49 -8.57
C TYR A 176 -7.58 11.78 -8.34
N VAL A 177 -7.86 12.74 -7.48
CA VAL A 177 -9.22 13.07 -7.03
C VAL A 177 -9.48 14.56 -7.07
N GLU A 178 -10.74 14.93 -7.30
CA GLU A 178 -11.19 16.31 -7.31
C GLU A 178 -12.01 16.61 -6.05
N GLY A 179 -11.99 17.85 -5.62
CA GLY A 179 -12.83 18.37 -4.56
C GLY A 179 -13.61 19.61 -5.03
N ASN A 180 -14.68 19.95 -4.32
CA ASN A 180 -15.52 21.08 -4.66
C ASN A 180 -15.08 22.40 -4.00
N GLY A 181 -14.06 22.34 -3.15
CA GLY A 181 -13.48 23.46 -2.42
C GLY A 181 -14.22 23.85 -1.14
N GLN A 182 -15.38 23.23 -0.85
CA GLN A 182 -16.12 23.40 0.40
C GLN A 182 -15.58 22.47 1.48
N THR A 183 -15.63 21.17 1.22
CA THR A 183 -15.06 20.11 2.04
C THR A 183 -14.47 19.08 1.09
N ASP A 184 -13.18 18.85 1.22
CA ASP A 184 -12.40 17.96 0.39
C ASP A 184 -11.71 16.95 1.31
N GLY A 185 -11.54 15.72 0.84
CA GLY A 185 -10.83 14.70 1.60
C GLY A 185 -10.74 13.38 0.86
N PHE A 186 -9.80 12.56 1.29
CA PHE A 186 -9.53 11.24 0.75
C PHE A 186 -9.46 10.22 1.88
N GLY A 187 -10.12 9.08 1.69
CA GLY A 187 -10.09 7.97 2.62
C GLY A 187 -9.62 6.71 1.92
N LEU A 188 -8.77 5.93 2.58
CA LEU A 188 -8.38 4.60 2.13
C LEU A 188 -8.32 3.62 3.29
N GLN A 189 -8.92 2.45 3.08
CA GLN A 189 -8.89 1.33 3.99
C GLN A 189 -8.23 0.13 3.34
N VAL A 190 -7.46 -0.61 4.14
CA VAL A 190 -6.69 -1.77 3.70
C VAL A 190 -7.34 -3.02 4.28
N GLN A 191 -7.53 -4.04 3.43
CA GLN A 191 -7.98 -5.37 3.87
C GLN A 191 -6.80 -6.31 4.05
N SER A 192 -5.90 -6.35 3.08
CA SER A 192 -4.69 -7.19 3.12
C SER A 192 -3.63 -6.66 2.19
N PHE A 193 -2.37 -6.95 2.52
CA PHE A 193 -1.26 -6.86 1.60
C PHE A 193 -0.42 -8.12 1.78
N THR A 194 -0.31 -8.94 0.75
CA THR A 194 0.49 -10.17 0.78
C THR A 194 1.59 -10.07 -0.26
N ALA A 195 2.75 -10.64 0.04
CA ALA A 195 3.85 -10.87 -0.88
C ALA A 195 4.74 -11.97 -0.28
N CYS A 196 5.55 -12.63 -1.11
CA CYS A 196 6.44 -13.70 -0.64
C CYS A 196 7.82 -13.15 -0.36
N ALA A 197 8.25 -13.22 0.90
CA ALA A 197 9.65 -13.01 1.20
C ALA A 197 10.46 -14.25 0.82
N GLY A 198 11.66 -14.06 0.27
CA GLY A 198 12.60 -15.15 0.01
C GLY A 198 12.37 -15.97 -1.27
N ASP A 199 11.34 -15.70 -2.07
CA ASP A 199 11.23 -16.19 -3.46
C ASP A 199 12.13 -15.31 -4.34
N LEU A 200 13.44 -15.59 -4.32
CA LEU A 200 14.50 -14.76 -4.88
C LEU A 200 14.66 -14.97 -6.39
N ASN A 201 14.18 -16.11 -6.91
CA ASN A 201 14.22 -16.43 -8.33
C ASN A 201 12.89 -16.08 -9.07
N HIS A 202 11.85 -15.71 -8.32
CA HIS A 202 10.52 -15.32 -8.75
C HIS A 202 9.69 -16.43 -9.44
N ASP A 203 9.84 -17.68 -9.01
CA ASP A 203 9.09 -18.83 -9.56
C ASP A 203 7.81 -19.17 -8.78
N GLY A 204 7.54 -18.46 -7.69
CA GLY A 204 6.36 -18.66 -6.83
C GLY A 204 6.57 -19.68 -5.71
N PHE A 205 7.80 -20.15 -5.52
CA PHE A 205 8.19 -21.04 -4.44
C PHE A 205 9.37 -20.43 -3.66
N VAL A 206 9.57 -20.92 -2.44
CA VAL A 206 10.79 -20.63 -1.68
C VAL A 206 11.47 -21.97 -1.41
N ASP A 207 12.48 -22.29 -2.21
CA ASP A 207 13.15 -23.60 -2.19
C ASP A 207 14.69 -23.51 -2.33
N ASP A 208 15.33 -24.65 -2.65
CA ASP A 208 16.80 -24.75 -2.77
C ASP A 208 17.38 -23.85 -3.87
N ALA A 209 16.57 -23.53 -4.89
CA ALA A 209 16.97 -22.59 -5.92
C ALA A 209 17.11 -21.18 -5.31
N ASP A 210 16.15 -20.74 -4.49
CA ASP A 210 16.24 -19.45 -3.78
C ASP A 210 17.36 -19.43 -2.76
N PHE A 211 17.57 -20.55 -2.05
CA PHE A 211 18.65 -20.64 -1.08
C PHE A 211 20.02 -20.41 -1.74
N SER A 212 20.21 -20.84 -2.99
CA SER A 212 21.43 -20.60 -3.75
C SER A 212 21.67 -19.11 -4.02
N PHE A 213 20.61 -18.32 -4.26
CA PHE A 213 20.70 -16.86 -4.37
C PHE A 213 20.95 -16.21 -3.00
N PHE A 214 20.30 -16.71 -1.96
CA PHE A 214 20.45 -16.21 -0.59
C PHE A 214 21.90 -16.33 -0.12
N VAL A 215 22.51 -17.52 -0.22
CA VAL A 215 23.89 -17.77 0.24
C VAL A 215 24.90 -16.92 -0.51
N ALA A 216 24.71 -16.71 -1.83
CA ALA A 216 25.60 -15.86 -2.60
C ALA A 216 25.60 -14.40 -2.12
N ALA A 217 24.44 -13.86 -1.72
CA ALA A 217 24.34 -12.52 -1.14
C ALA A 217 24.83 -12.48 0.32
N TYR A 218 24.55 -13.52 1.09
CA TYR A 218 25.01 -13.69 2.47
C TYR A 218 26.55 -13.66 2.57
N ASP A 219 27.24 -14.29 1.61
CA ASP A 219 28.71 -14.26 1.53
C ASP A 219 29.27 -12.83 1.27
N ILE A 220 28.46 -11.92 0.72
CA ILE A 220 28.83 -10.51 0.47
C ILE A 220 28.51 -9.63 1.68
N LEU A 221 27.47 -9.95 2.46
CA LEU A 221 27.00 -9.28 3.69
C LEU A 221 26.48 -7.85 3.52
N ASP A 222 27.25 -6.93 2.92
CA ASP A 222 26.91 -5.50 2.87
C ASP A 222 26.11 -5.17 1.61
N CYS A 223 24.89 -4.66 1.75
CA CYS A 223 24.06 -4.24 0.61
C CYS A 223 24.66 -3.07 -0.18
N ALA A 224 25.60 -2.33 0.40
CA ALA A 224 26.33 -1.26 -0.29
C ALA A 224 27.52 -1.79 -1.12
N ASP A 225 27.87 -3.08 -1.01
CA ASP A 225 28.95 -3.67 -1.78
C ASP A 225 28.61 -3.68 -3.28
N PRO A 226 29.50 -3.21 -4.18
CA PRO A 226 29.25 -3.21 -5.62
C PRO A 226 29.01 -4.59 -6.26
N ALA A 227 29.42 -5.67 -5.60
CA ALA A 227 29.17 -7.04 -6.01
C ALA A 227 27.77 -7.54 -5.62
N MET A 228 27.09 -6.85 -4.69
CA MET A 228 25.73 -7.20 -4.28
C MET A 228 24.74 -7.04 -5.45
N PRO A 229 23.80 -7.98 -5.66
CA PRO A 229 22.74 -7.80 -6.65
C PRO A 229 21.93 -6.51 -6.40
N PRO A 230 21.48 -5.83 -7.47
CA PRO A 230 20.74 -4.57 -7.33
C PRO A 230 19.52 -4.70 -6.41
N ASN A 231 19.33 -3.68 -5.57
CA ASN A 231 18.29 -3.61 -4.53
C ASN A 231 18.40 -4.64 -3.41
N CYS A 232 19.53 -5.35 -3.29
CA CYS A 232 19.82 -6.28 -2.19
C CYS A 232 18.64 -7.22 -1.86
N PRO A 233 18.22 -8.09 -2.80
CA PRO A 233 16.98 -8.86 -2.66
C PRO A 233 17.00 -9.85 -1.48
N SER A 234 18.17 -10.19 -0.94
CA SER A 234 18.32 -11.09 0.20
C SER A 234 18.34 -10.37 1.55
N ASP A 235 18.30 -9.04 1.59
CA ASP A 235 18.04 -8.25 2.80
C ASP A 235 16.52 -8.26 3.04
N LEU A 236 16.06 -9.31 3.72
CA LEU A 236 14.65 -9.62 3.91
C LEU A 236 14.04 -8.83 5.07
N ASN A 237 14.88 -8.27 5.95
CA ASN A 237 14.44 -7.45 7.07
C ASN A 237 14.56 -5.93 6.79
N GLY A 238 15.28 -5.54 5.73
CA GLY A 238 15.47 -4.17 5.26
C GLY A 238 16.49 -3.34 6.05
N ASP A 239 17.46 -3.96 6.73
CA ASP A 239 18.45 -3.28 7.58
C ASP A 239 19.76 -2.91 6.87
N GLY A 240 19.90 -3.29 5.59
CA GLY A 240 21.06 -3.01 4.75
C GLY A 240 22.17 -4.05 4.85
N LEU A 241 21.95 -5.16 5.56
CA LEU A 241 22.85 -6.31 5.61
C LEU A 241 22.12 -7.57 5.15
N VAL A 242 22.88 -8.59 4.73
CA VAL A 242 22.38 -9.94 4.45
C VAL A 242 23.04 -10.88 5.45
N ASP A 243 22.40 -11.11 6.59
CA ASP A 243 22.96 -11.87 7.71
C ASP A 243 21.98 -12.90 8.33
N ASP A 244 22.33 -13.43 9.50
CA ASP A 244 21.54 -14.44 10.22
C ASP A 244 20.09 -13.97 10.50
N ALA A 245 19.86 -12.66 10.59
CA ALA A 245 18.53 -12.09 10.75
C ALA A 245 17.68 -12.32 9.49
N ASP A 246 18.23 -12.13 8.30
CA ASP A 246 17.57 -12.43 7.03
C ASP A 246 17.38 -13.92 6.84
N PHE A 247 18.36 -14.72 7.24
CA PHE A 247 18.25 -16.18 7.17
C PHE A 247 17.06 -16.69 8.00
N THR A 248 16.77 -16.06 9.14
CA THR A 248 15.59 -16.37 9.95
C THR A 248 14.28 -16.10 9.20
N VAL A 249 14.22 -15.01 8.42
CA VAL A 249 13.06 -14.68 7.56
C VAL A 249 12.96 -15.65 6.37
N PHE A 250 14.09 -15.98 5.76
CA PHE A 250 14.18 -16.92 4.64
C PHE A 250 13.67 -18.31 5.04
N VAL A 251 14.18 -18.87 6.14
CA VAL A 251 13.82 -20.22 6.62
C VAL A 251 12.35 -20.33 7.01
N ALA A 252 11.75 -19.25 7.51
CA ALA A 252 10.30 -19.24 7.77
C ALA A 252 9.51 -19.48 6.47
N SER A 253 9.88 -18.77 5.41
CA SER A 253 9.22 -18.86 4.09
C SER A 253 9.52 -20.19 3.38
N TYR A 254 10.78 -20.63 3.44
CA TYR A 254 11.25 -21.91 2.90
C TYR A 254 10.52 -23.12 3.53
N ASN A 255 10.27 -23.09 4.84
CA ASN A 255 9.57 -24.19 5.54
C ASN A 255 8.08 -24.29 5.18
N GLU A 256 7.47 -23.20 4.74
CA GLU A 256 6.06 -23.21 4.31
C GLU A 256 5.91 -23.77 2.88
N LEU A 257 7.01 -23.85 2.10
CA LEU A 257 7.10 -24.36 0.72
C LEU A 257 6.11 -23.71 -0.27
N ILE A 258 5.41 -22.65 0.13
CA ILE A 258 4.31 -22.06 -0.61
C ILE A 258 4.29 -20.54 -0.37
N CYS A 259 4.17 -19.81 -1.48
CA CYS A 259 3.71 -18.44 -1.54
C CYS A 259 2.19 -18.35 -1.27
N PRO A 260 1.71 -17.78 -0.15
CA PRO A 260 0.28 -17.65 0.12
C PRO A 260 -0.45 -16.72 -0.86
#